data_AF-A3JHH2-F1
#
_entry.id   AF-A3JHH2-F1
#
_cell.length_a   1.000
_cell.length_b   1.000
_cell.length_c   1.000
_cell.angle_alpha   90.00
_cell.angle_beta   90.00
_cell.angle_gamma   90.00
#
_symmetry.space_group_name_H-M   'P 1'
#
loop_
_entity.id
_entity.type
_entity.pdbx_description
1 polymer ?
#
loop_
_entity_poly.entity_id
_entity_poly.type
_entity_poly.pdbx_seq_one_letter_code
_entity_poly.pdbx_strand_id
1 'polypeptide(L)'
;MDVDFDLISLTLKVRKVVDALPQRSHIPDDVAVRWVEGIIKRDPERAVWHANRASGIGGSEIGELVLHASGQRPMYNTLEELSRQKLLLDFPSRSNIHMERGTDMEPLAEKTYWAITKHKSVLADPEIANAFAKGHPTYPWLVGNPDDVVDAPSLGRLITDFKVRSNLDSEEGMKLINACQLHWYGLIHEGQFGKLPDGYGLAELDIPTPLIDSLRGEDNPDFQAMAETIASVNKPGFGMQIRYFKHNPALANHMTRLAEQFWNKYVMTGQPFVTPKPEKPAEMSKQDESKIRGLLNDLVRFKIAENVSKMECDRVRSDIFELTDRYEMDVWPFEVPGLSAGYSSKFDINRAATALITKGIDRVTLAKPSDALDMDAVHITLENNGLLTDSLYKPTWDPRAVKSALKKLKIPVSDFNATNFRAGISTKRADQDTRHTLETSMGIHIQKFGQDEPSLSQQQNDGVSPDRSAPNGNIDILSQLDDDDDHNDSLRIG
;
A
#
# COMPACT_ATOMS: atom_id res chain seq x y z
N MET A 1 -41.99 -15.58 -9.44
CA MET A 1 -40.52 -15.41 -9.39
C MET A 1 -40.14 -14.86 -10.74
N ASP A 2 -39.91 -13.55 -10.81
CA ASP A 2 -39.43 -12.93 -12.04
C ASP A 2 -38.00 -13.39 -12.26
N VAL A 3 -37.76 -13.99 -13.42
CA VAL A 3 -36.43 -14.41 -13.83
C VAL A 3 -35.69 -13.15 -14.28
N ASP A 4 -34.62 -12.82 -13.57
CA ASP A 4 -33.71 -11.75 -13.99
C ASP A 4 -32.90 -12.23 -15.20
N PHE A 5 -33.40 -11.91 -16.40
CA PHE A 5 -32.76 -12.27 -17.66
C PHE A 5 -31.36 -11.64 -17.81
N ASP A 6 -31.11 -10.50 -17.18
CA ASP A 6 -29.82 -9.84 -17.21
C ASP A 6 -28.79 -10.62 -16.40
N LEU A 7 -29.19 -11.14 -15.23
CA LEU A 7 -28.34 -11.98 -14.39
C LEU A 7 -27.98 -13.31 -15.07
N ILE A 8 -28.94 -13.95 -15.75
CA ILE A 8 -28.68 -15.18 -16.53
C ILE A 8 -27.70 -14.88 -17.67
N SER A 9 -27.94 -13.80 -18.42
CA SER A 9 -27.07 -13.37 -19.51
C SER A 9 -25.65 -13.09 -19.03
N LEU A 10 -25.49 -12.40 -17.90
CA LEU A 10 -24.19 -12.14 -17.27
C LEU A 10 -23.51 -13.44 -16.82
N THR A 11 -24.24 -14.34 -16.16
CA THR A 11 -23.71 -15.64 -15.72
C THR A 11 -23.16 -16.46 -16.89
N LEU A 12 -23.89 -16.53 -18.00
CA LEU A 12 -23.45 -17.22 -19.21
C LEU A 12 -22.21 -16.57 -19.82
N LYS A 13 -22.12 -15.23 -19.82
CA LYS A 13 -20.93 -14.50 -20.30
C LYS A 13 -19.70 -14.80 -19.45
N VAL A 14 -19.81 -14.70 -18.13
CA VAL A 14 -18.69 -14.96 -17.20
C VAL A 14 -18.26 -16.42 -17.29
N ARG A 15 -19.20 -17.36 -17.29
CA ARG A 15 -18.93 -18.79 -17.44
C ARG A 15 -18.21 -19.11 -18.76
N LYS A 16 -18.64 -18.51 -19.86
CA LYS A 16 -17.99 -18.69 -21.17
C LYS A 16 -16.52 -18.25 -21.13
N VAL A 17 -16.19 -17.17 -20.43
CA VAL A 17 -14.80 -16.73 -20.26
C VAL A 17 -14.02 -17.70 -19.38
N VAL A 18 -14.59 -18.12 -18.25
CA VAL A 18 -13.97 -19.10 -17.34
C VAL A 18 -13.68 -20.42 -18.04
N ASP A 19 -14.64 -20.94 -18.82
CA ASP A 19 -14.48 -22.18 -19.56
C ASP A 19 -13.46 -22.08 -20.71
N ALA A 20 -13.09 -20.86 -21.12
CA ALA A 20 -12.07 -20.59 -22.13
C ALA A 20 -10.67 -20.31 -21.52
N LEU A 21 -10.51 -20.33 -20.19
CA LEU A 21 -9.22 -20.08 -19.55
C LEU A 21 -8.18 -21.15 -19.93
N PRO A 22 -6.90 -20.77 -20.18
CA PRO A 22 -5.84 -21.74 -20.51
C PRO A 22 -5.67 -22.85 -19.46
N GLN A 23 -5.86 -22.51 -18.19
CA GLN A 23 -5.71 -23.40 -17.04
C GLN A 23 -7.01 -24.10 -16.62
N ARG A 24 -8.11 -23.97 -17.38
CA ARG A 24 -9.45 -24.47 -17.00
C ARG A 24 -9.46 -25.96 -16.64
N SER A 25 -8.64 -26.78 -17.31
CA SER A 25 -8.50 -28.22 -17.03
C SER A 25 -7.94 -28.55 -15.64
N HIS A 26 -7.35 -27.57 -14.96
CA HIS A 26 -6.79 -27.72 -13.61
C HIS A 26 -7.70 -27.15 -12.52
N ILE A 27 -8.85 -26.59 -12.90
CA ILE A 27 -9.83 -26.00 -11.98
C ILE A 27 -11.02 -26.95 -11.88
N PRO A 28 -11.35 -27.47 -10.68
CA PRO A 28 -12.56 -28.27 -10.48
C PRO A 28 -13.84 -27.54 -10.89
N ASP A 29 -14.83 -28.25 -11.43
CA ASP A 29 -16.06 -27.65 -11.94
C ASP A 29 -16.86 -26.94 -10.85
N ASP A 30 -16.91 -27.51 -9.64
CA ASP A 30 -17.56 -26.91 -8.48
C ASP A 30 -16.85 -25.61 -8.03
N VAL A 31 -15.52 -25.58 -8.08
CA VAL A 31 -14.72 -24.37 -7.81
C VAL A 31 -15.04 -23.28 -8.83
N ALA A 32 -15.07 -23.63 -10.12
CA ALA A 32 -15.39 -22.69 -11.19
C ALA A 32 -16.82 -22.13 -11.06
N VAL A 33 -17.81 -22.99 -10.80
CA VAL A 33 -19.21 -22.57 -10.57
C VAL A 33 -19.32 -21.63 -9.37
N ARG A 34 -18.75 -22.01 -8.22
CA ARG A 34 -18.72 -21.18 -7.01
C ARG A 34 -18.08 -19.82 -7.28
N TRP A 35 -16.98 -19.79 -8.05
CA TRP A 35 -16.30 -18.55 -8.38
C TRP A 35 -17.16 -17.65 -9.28
N VAL A 36 -17.79 -18.20 -10.32
CA VAL A 36 -18.68 -17.44 -11.22
C VAL A 36 -19.84 -16.80 -10.45
N GLU A 37 -20.53 -17.58 -9.63
CA GLU A 37 -21.65 -17.09 -8.82
C GLU A 37 -21.20 -16.04 -7.80
N GLY A 38 -20.07 -16.29 -7.14
CA GLY A 38 -19.52 -15.41 -6.12
C GLY A 38 -19.05 -14.07 -6.67
N ILE A 39 -18.39 -14.05 -7.85
CA ILE A 39 -17.91 -12.78 -8.42
C ILE A 39 -19.07 -11.93 -8.93
N ILE A 40 -20.10 -12.53 -9.50
CA ILE A 40 -21.30 -11.81 -9.96
C ILE A 40 -22.04 -11.20 -8.78
N LYS A 41 -22.18 -11.95 -7.67
CA LYS A 41 -22.78 -11.42 -6.44
C LYS A 41 -21.97 -10.25 -5.86
N ARG A 42 -20.65 -10.28 -6.03
CA ARG A 42 -19.73 -9.35 -5.36
C ARG A 42 -19.45 -8.09 -6.18
N ASP A 43 -19.32 -8.21 -7.49
CA ASP A 43 -18.92 -7.14 -8.42
C ASP A 43 -19.48 -7.44 -9.82
N PRO A 44 -20.82 -7.35 -10.01
CA PRO A 44 -21.49 -7.77 -11.24
C PRO A 44 -21.02 -6.97 -12.46
N GLU A 45 -20.75 -5.67 -12.29
CA GLU A 45 -20.33 -4.76 -13.35
C GLU A 45 -18.98 -5.14 -13.96
N ARG A 46 -18.07 -5.68 -13.14
CA ARG A 46 -16.72 -6.07 -13.57
C ARG A 46 -16.49 -7.58 -13.60
N ALA A 47 -17.53 -8.39 -13.40
CA ALA A 47 -17.40 -9.86 -13.33
C ALA A 47 -16.73 -10.46 -14.58
N VAL A 48 -17.11 -9.99 -15.78
CA VAL A 48 -16.49 -10.42 -17.06
C VAL A 48 -15.03 -9.97 -17.14
N TRP A 49 -14.72 -8.76 -16.67
CA TRP A 49 -13.36 -8.24 -16.63
C TRP A 49 -12.46 -9.08 -15.70
N HIS A 50 -12.94 -9.40 -14.49
CA HIS A 50 -12.23 -10.27 -13.54
C HIS A 50 -11.98 -11.65 -14.15
N ALA A 51 -12.95 -12.24 -14.85
CA ALA A 51 -12.79 -13.52 -15.51
C ALA A 51 -11.74 -13.46 -16.63
N ASN A 52 -11.75 -12.43 -17.48
CA ASN A 52 -10.74 -12.26 -18.53
C ASN A 52 -9.34 -12.09 -17.92
N ARG A 53 -9.22 -11.34 -16.81
CA ARG A 53 -7.95 -11.11 -16.12
C ARG A 53 -7.35 -12.39 -15.51
N ALA A 54 -8.16 -13.42 -15.25
CA ALA A 54 -7.66 -14.72 -14.78
C ALA A 54 -6.88 -15.49 -15.87
N SER A 55 -6.96 -15.11 -17.15
CA SER A 55 -6.29 -15.81 -18.26
C SER A 55 -4.77 -15.60 -18.36
N GLY A 56 -4.23 -14.63 -17.59
CA GLY A 56 -2.81 -14.31 -17.63
C GLY A 56 -2.36 -13.46 -16.44
N ILE A 57 -1.09 -13.06 -16.45
CA ILE A 57 -0.48 -12.08 -15.55
C ILE A 57 -0.67 -10.68 -16.13
N GLY A 58 -1.26 -9.80 -15.34
CA GLY A 58 -1.49 -8.40 -15.68
C GLY A 58 -0.30 -7.48 -15.37
N GLY A 59 -0.29 -6.28 -15.95
CA GLY A 59 0.76 -5.28 -15.71
C GLY A 59 0.94 -4.90 -14.24
N SER A 60 -0.14 -4.80 -13.47
CA SER A 60 -0.06 -4.53 -12.03
C SER A 60 0.41 -5.73 -11.19
N GLU A 61 0.48 -6.94 -11.75
CA GLU A 61 0.88 -8.16 -11.03
C GLU A 61 2.35 -8.50 -11.29
N ILE A 62 2.88 -8.19 -12.47
CA ILE A 62 4.26 -8.55 -12.81
C ILE A 62 5.30 -7.91 -11.88
N GLY A 63 5.02 -6.70 -11.38
CA GLY A 63 5.89 -6.06 -10.40
C GLY A 63 6.02 -6.85 -9.11
N GLU A 64 4.99 -7.59 -8.70
CA GLU A 64 5.04 -8.44 -7.49
C GLU A 64 6.00 -9.61 -7.66
N LEU A 65 6.03 -10.21 -8.86
CA LEU A 65 6.98 -11.27 -9.19
C LEU A 65 8.42 -10.74 -9.15
N VAL A 66 8.66 -9.53 -9.67
CA VAL A 66 9.98 -8.89 -9.65
C VAL A 66 10.41 -8.53 -8.21
N LEU A 67 9.51 -7.97 -7.41
CA LEU A 67 9.77 -7.66 -6.00
C LEU A 67 10.11 -8.94 -5.22
N HIS A 68 9.32 -10.00 -5.38
CA HIS A 68 9.59 -11.28 -4.71
C HIS A 68 10.94 -11.88 -5.15
N ALA A 69 11.23 -11.90 -6.45
CA ALA A 69 12.49 -12.43 -6.99
C ALA A 69 13.73 -11.64 -6.52
N SER A 70 13.56 -10.38 -6.14
CA SER A 70 14.63 -9.53 -5.59
C SER A 70 14.72 -9.58 -4.05
N GLY A 71 13.97 -10.48 -3.41
CA GLY A 71 13.93 -10.60 -1.95
C GLY A 71 13.19 -9.46 -1.24
N GLN A 72 12.46 -8.64 -2.00
CA GLN A 72 11.64 -7.56 -1.46
C GLN A 72 10.22 -8.07 -1.15
N ARG A 73 9.57 -7.40 -0.21
CA ARG A 73 8.17 -7.70 0.12
C ARG A 73 7.28 -7.24 -1.05
N PRO A 74 6.35 -8.09 -1.53
CA PRO A 74 5.30 -7.68 -2.46
C PRO A 74 4.49 -6.49 -1.94
N MET A 75 4.04 -5.61 -2.82
CA MET A 75 3.36 -4.36 -2.46
C MET A 75 1.85 -4.56 -2.23
N TYR A 76 1.19 -5.37 -3.05
CA TYR A 76 -0.26 -5.56 -3.03
C TYR A 76 -0.67 -7.02 -2.81
N ASN A 77 -0.10 -7.97 -3.57
CA ASN A 77 -0.43 -9.39 -3.44
C ASN A 77 0.84 -10.24 -3.34
N THR A 78 0.82 -11.23 -2.46
CA THR A 78 1.81 -12.30 -2.42
C THR A 78 1.68 -13.21 -3.66
N LEU A 79 2.74 -13.95 -3.97
CA LEU A 79 2.72 -14.92 -5.08
C LEU A 79 1.72 -16.05 -4.85
N GLU A 80 1.48 -16.40 -3.58
CA GLU A 80 0.48 -17.37 -3.17
C GLU A 80 -0.93 -16.89 -3.52
N GLU A 81 -1.30 -15.69 -3.05
CA GLU A 81 -2.58 -15.05 -3.40
C GLU A 81 -2.75 -14.91 -4.92
N LEU A 82 -1.72 -14.47 -5.64
CA LEU A 82 -1.78 -14.36 -7.10
C LEU A 82 -2.07 -15.71 -7.76
N SER A 83 -1.35 -16.78 -7.40
CA SER A 83 -1.55 -18.09 -8.00
C SER A 83 -2.95 -18.65 -7.72
N ARG A 84 -3.45 -18.45 -6.49
CA ARG A 84 -4.79 -18.88 -6.07
C ARG A 84 -5.89 -18.11 -6.79
N GLN A 85 -5.70 -16.81 -7.03
CA GLN A 85 -6.62 -16.01 -7.86
C GLN A 85 -6.64 -16.49 -9.32
N LYS A 86 -5.49 -16.84 -9.92
CA LYS A 86 -5.45 -17.40 -11.29
C LYS A 86 -6.10 -18.78 -11.39
N LEU A 87 -6.06 -19.56 -10.32
CA LEU A 87 -6.74 -20.85 -10.23
C LEU A 87 -8.22 -20.75 -9.80
N LEU A 88 -8.77 -19.54 -9.67
CA LEU A 88 -10.14 -19.28 -9.20
C LEU A 88 -10.45 -19.86 -7.81
N LEU A 89 -9.41 -20.17 -7.02
CA LEU A 89 -9.55 -20.61 -5.63
C LEU A 89 -10.02 -19.44 -4.76
N ASP A 90 -9.45 -18.26 -5.01
CA ASP A 90 -9.81 -17.03 -4.33
C ASP A 90 -10.44 -16.01 -5.29
N PHE A 91 -11.29 -15.15 -4.74
CA PHE A 91 -11.75 -13.96 -5.46
C PHE A 91 -10.63 -12.91 -5.50
N PRO A 92 -10.64 -11.99 -6.48
CA PRO A 92 -9.82 -10.78 -6.43
C PRO A 92 -10.00 -10.06 -5.08
N SER A 93 -8.98 -9.36 -4.60
CA SER A 93 -9.07 -8.56 -3.35
C SER A 93 -10.16 -7.48 -3.45
N ARG A 94 -10.82 -7.14 -2.32
CA ARG A 94 -11.80 -6.04 -2.32
C ARG A 94 -11.06 -4.74 -2.54
N SER A 95 -11.63 -3.85 -3.35
CA SER A 95 -11.17 -2.48 -3.41
C SER A 95 -11.21 -1.92 -1.99
N ASN A 96 -10.09 -1.38 -1.54
CA ASN A 96 -10.06 -0.54 -0.34
C ASN A 96 -10.34 0.91 -0.74
N ILE A 97 -10.53 1.78 0.25
CA ILE A 97 -10.85 3.20 0.01
C ILE A 97 -9.82 3.91 -0.89
N HIS A 98 -8.55 3.50 -0.87
CA HIS A 98 -7.52 4.11 -1.73
C HIS A 98 -7.66 3.65 -3.18
N MET A 99 -8.00 2.39 -3.41
CA MET A 99 -8.27 1.86 -4.75
C MET A 99 -9.53 2.46 -5.34
N GLU A 100 -10.60 2.56 -4.54
CA GLU A 100 -11.85 3.22 -4.96
C GLU A 100 -11.60 4.68 -5.36
N ARG A 101 -10.90 5.45 -4.51
CA ARG A 101 -10.49 6.82 -4.84
C ARG A 101 -9.71 6.92 -6.13
N GLY A 102 -8.80 5.97 -6.38
CA GLY A 102 -8.04 5.90 -7.62
C GLY A 102 -8.93 5.69 -8.84
N THR A 103 -9.83 4.70 -8.77
CA THR A 103 -10.78 4.38 -9.85
C THR A 103 -11.74 5.53 -10.13
N ASP A 104 -12.33 6.12 -9.08
CA ASP A 104 -13.34 7.17 -9.24
C ASP A 104 -12.72 8.46 -9.84
N MET A 105 -11.43 8.71 -9.59
CA MET A 105 -10.70 9.90 -10.07
C MET A 105 -9.90 9.65 -11.35
N GLU A 106 -9.91 8.44 -11.90
CA GLU A 106 -9.21 8.12 -13.16
C GLU A 106 -9.61 9.04 -14.32
N PRO A 107 -10.92 9.38 -14.53
CA PRO A 107 -11.31 10.32 -15.58
C PRO A 107 -10.75 11.74 -15.37
N LEU A 108 -10.57 12.17 -14.12
CA LEU A 108 -9.95 13.47 -13.82
C LEU A 108 -8.45 13.44 -14.12
N ALA A 109 -7.76 12.34 -13.79
CA ALA A 109 -6.34 12.17 -14.09
C ALA A 109 -6.10 12.16 -15.61
N GLU A 110 -6.90 11.42 -16.36
CA GLU A 110 -6.86 11.36 -17.82
C GLU A 110 -7.03 12.76 -18.44
N LYS A 111 -8.11 13.48 -18.08
CA LYS A 111 -8.37 14.83 -18.59
C LYS A 111 -7.27 15.83 -18.23
N THR A 112 -6.74 15.74 -17.02
CA THR A 112 -5.64 16.61 -16.56
C THR A 112 -4.38 16.34 -17.38
N TYR A 113 -4.07 15.06 -17.63
CA TYR A 113 -2.94 14.66 -18.46
C TYR A 113 -3.05 15.23 -19.89
N TRP A 114 -4.21 15.11 -20.54
CA TRP A 114 -4.42 15.68 -21.88
C TRP A 114 -4.38 17.21 -21.87
N ALA A 115 -4.92 17.84 -20.84
CA ALA A 115 -4.89 19.30 -20.69
C ALA A 115 -3.46 19.84 -20.57
N ILE A 116 -2.57 19.13 -19.86
CA ILE A 116 -1.16 19.50 -19.69
C ILE A 116 -0.34 19.19 -20.94
N THR A 117 -0.44 17.96 -21.45
CA THR A 117 0.49 17.46 -22.47
C THR A 117 0.08 17.77 -23.90
N LYS A 118 -1.22 17.97 -24.14
CA LYS A 118 -1.83 18.04 -25.48
C LYS A 118 -1.56 16.80 -26.33
N HIS A 119 -1.20 15.68 -25.71
CA HIS A 119 -1.07 14.40 -26.39
C HIS A 119 -2.44 13.90 -26.86
N LYS A 120 -2.46 13.10 -27.92
CA LYS A 120 -3.70 12.53 -28.46
C LYS A 120 -3.81 11.07 -28.04
N SER A 121 -4.87 10.74 -27.30
CA SER A 121 -5.21 9.34 -27.05
C SER A 121 -5.57 8.62 -28.36
N VAL A 122 -5.02 7.42 -28.49
CA VAL A 122 -5.28 6.45 -29.56
C VAL A 122 -5.67 5.09 -28.97
N LEU A 123 -5.97 5.01 -27.67
CA LEU A 123 -6.39 3.77 -27.02
C LEU A 123 -7.67 3.19 -27.66
N ALA A 124 -8.60 4.08 -28.03
CA ALA A 124 -9.86 3.71 -28.69
C ALA A 124 -9.70 3.34 -30.18
N ASP A 125 -8.51 3.52 -30.78
CA ASP A 125 -8.28 3.08 -32.15
C ASP A 125 -8.47 1.55 -32.22
N PRO A 126 -9.28 1.01 -33.15
CA PRO A 126 -9.64 -0.41 -33.14
C PRO A 126 -8.45 -1.37 -33.15
N GLU A 127 -7.35 -1.00 -33.80
CA GLU A 127 -6.12 -1.80 -33.82
C GLU A 127 -5.46 -1.87 -32.43
N ILE A 128 -5.42 -0.76 -31.70
CA ILE A 128 -4.84 -0.66 -30.36
C ILE A 128 -5.73 -1.37 -29.33
N ALA A 129 -7.03 -1.07 -29.35
CA ALA A 129 -8.00 -1.73 -28.48
C ALA A 129 -7.97 -3.26 -28.67
N ASN A 130 -7.92 -3.73 -29.92
CA ASN A 130 -7.85 -5.16 -30.24
C ASN A 130 -6.50 -5.80 -29.83
N ALA A 131 -5.39 -5.06 -29.93
CA ALA A 131 -4.08 -5.53 -29.50
C ALA A 131 -4.06 -5.87 -28.00
N PHE A 132 -4.54 -4.94 -27.15
CA PHE A 132 -4.59 -5.17 -25.71
C PHE A 132 -5.68 -6.16 -25.29
N ALA A 133 -6.82 -6.20 -26.00
CA ALA A 133 -7.86 -7.21 -25.75
C ALA A 133 -7.38 -8.65 -26.02
N LYS A 134 -6.45 -8.85 -26.96
CA LYS A 134 -5.89 -10.16 -27.30
C LYS A 134 -4.68 -10.57 -26.45
N GLY A 135 -3.96 -9.62 -25.86
CA GLY A 135 -2.70 -9.89 -25.16
C GLY A 135 -1.53 -10.19 -26.12
N HIS A 136 -0.42 -10.73 -25.61
CA HIS A 136 0.75 -11.03 -26.45
C HIS A 136 0.56 -12.31 -27.28
N PRO A 137 0.86 -12.32 -28.60
CA PRO A 137 0.59 -13.49 -29.46
C PRO A 137 1.45 -14.72 -29.13
N THR A 138 2.70 -14.52 -28.69
CA THR A 138 3.62 -15.61 -28.33
C THR A 138 3.53 -16.04 -26.86
N TYR A 139 3.13 -15.13 -25.97
CA TYR A 139 3.10 -15.35 -24.53
C TYR A 139 1.64 -15.21 -24.08
N PRO A 140 0.81 -16.25 -24.21
CA PRO A 140 -0.64 -16.14 -24.00
C PRO A 140 -1.03 -15.74 -22.58
N TRP A 141 -0.12 -15.93 -21.60
CA TRP A 141 -0.28 -15.48 -20.23
C TRP A 141 0.11 -14.00 -20.01
N LEU A 142 0.57 -13.29 -21.04
CA LEU A 142 0.94 -11.87 -20.95
C LEU A 142 -0.25 -11.02 -21.42
N VAL A 143 -1.03 -10.54 -20.45
CA VAL A 143 -2.25 -9.75 -20.67
C VAL A 143 -2.14 -8.36 -20.04
N GLY A 144 -2.94 -7.40 -20.48
CA GLY A 144 -2.85 -6.04 -19.95
C GLY A 144 -3.98 -5.14 -20.42
N ASN A 145 -4.23 -4.10 -19.63
CA ASN A 145 -5.18 -3.03 -19.92
C ASN A 145 -4.50 -1.71 -19.50
N PRO A 146 -3.79 -1.03 -20.41
CA PRO A 146 -3.23 0.28 -20.11
C PRO A 146 -4.35 1.30 -19.93
N ASP A 147 -4.11 2.35 -19.14
CA ASP A 147 -5.08 3.42 -18.95
C ASP A 147 -5.15 4.32 -20.19
N ASP A 148 -4.01 4.53 -20.87
CA ASP A 148 -3.99 5.24 -22.16
C ASP A 148 -2.83 4.77 -23.05
N VAL A 149 -3.00 4.98 -24.35
CA VAL A 149 -1.95 4.89 -25.36
C VAL A 149 -2.05 6.17 -26.17
N VAL A 150 -0.95 6.93 -26.24
CA VAL A 150 -0.98 8.27 -26.83
C VAL A 150 0.05 8.44 -27.93
N ASP A 151 -0.30 9.27 -28.91
CA ASP A 151 0.65 9.86 -29.85
C ASP A 151 1.09 11.23 -29.32
N ALA A 152 2.38 11.33 -28.99
CA ALA A 152 3.05 12.53 -28.52
C ALA A 152 3.94 13.13 -29.63
N PRO A 153 3.73 14.38 -30.08
CA PRO A 153 4.42 14.93 -31.25
C PRO A 153 5.96 14.85 -31.23
N SER A 154 6.58 14.97 -30.06
CA SER A 154 8.03 14.95 -29.89
C SER A 154 8.58 13.66 -29.29
N LEU A 155 7.72 12.82 -28.71
CA LEU A 155 8.12 11.60 -27.99
C LEU A 155 7.66 10.32 -28.69
N GLY A 156 6.81 10.42 -29.71
CA GLY A 156 6.25 9.28 -30.44
C GLY A 156 5.09 8.61 -29.71
N ARG A 157 4.92 7.31 -29.93
CA ARG A 157 3.90 6.45 -29.30
C ARG A 157 4.29 6.15 -27.86
N LEU A 158 3.47 6.57 -26.90
CA LEU A 158 3.67 6.28 -25.49
C LEU A 158 2.55 5.39 -24.96
N ILE A 159 2.90 4.48 -24.05
CA ILE A 159 1.92 3.83 -23.18
C ILE A 159 1.91 4.57 -21.85
N THR A 160 0.73 4.94 -21.37
CA THR A 160 0.56 5.76 -20.18
C THR A 160 -0.30 5.04 -19.14
N ASP A 161 0.03 5.26 -17.87
CA ASP A 161 -0.71 4.78 -16.72
C ASP A 161 -0.92 5.94 -15.73
N PHE A 162 -2.14 6.08 -15.23
CA PHE A 162 -2.59 7.13 -14.35
C PHE A 162 -2.62 6.64 -12.91
N LYS A 163 -2.00 7.40 -12.01
CA LYS A 163 -2.10 7.16 -10.56
C LYS A 163 -2.62 8.39 -9.86
N VAL A 164 -3.53 8.20 -8.92
CA VAL A 164 -4.02 9.29 -8.05
C VAL A 164 -3.34 9.17 -6.70
N ARG A 165 -2.77 10.28 -6.23
CA ARG A 165 -1.97 10.37 -5.01
C ARG A 165 -2.47 11.52 -4.16
N SER A 166 -2.37 11.35 -2.84
CA SER A 166 -2.49 12.46 -1.90
C SER A 166 -1.12 12.76 -1.32
N ASN A 167 -0.62 13.97 -1.60
CA ASN A 167 0.71 14.43 -1.21
C ASN A 167 1.82 13.63 -1.92
N LEU A 168 1.85 13.72 -3.24
CA LEU A 168 2.96 13.17 -4.01
C LEU A 168 4.27 13.84 -3.61
N ASP A 169 5.23 13.06 -3.11
CA ASP A 169 6.59 13.57 -2.91
C ASP A 169 7.27 13.65 -4.28
N SER A 170 7.50 14.86 -4.77
CA SER A 170 8.15 15.09 -6.06
C SER A 170 9.56 14.50 -6.13
N GLU A 171 10.20 14.27 -4.98
CA GLU A 171 11.52 13.67 -4.84
C GLU A 171 11.46 12.13 -4.77
N GLU A 172 10.28 11.53 -4.52
CA GLU A 172 10.13 10.07 -4.53
C GLU A 172 10.20 9.57 -5.98
N GLY A 173 11.23 8.77 -6.29
CA GLY A 173 11.41 8.18 -7.61
C GLY A 173 10.25 7.28 -8.06
N MET A 174 10.30 6.84 -9.31
CA MET A 174 9.30 5.91 -9.84
C MET A 174 9.37 4.58 -9.09
N LYS A 175 8.22 4.12 -8.58
CA LYS A 175 8.12 2.80 -7.96
C LYS A 175 8.36 1.71 -9.01
N LEU A 176 9.19 0.73 -8.67
CA LEU A 176 9.55 -0.38 -9.56
C LEU A 176 8.31 -1.09 -10.14
N ILE A 177 7.26 -1.28 -9.33
CA ILE A 177 6.01 -1.91 -9.80
C ILE A 177 5.34 -1.16 -10.95
N ASN A 178 5.35 0.18 -10.94
CA ASN A 178 4.78 0.99 -12.01
C ASN A 178 5.66 0.92 -13.28
N ALA A 179 6.97 0.88 -13.11
CA ALA A 179 7.89 0.69 -14.22
C ALA A 179 7.69 -0.68 -14.88
N CYS A 180 7.56 -1.76 -14.07
CA CYS A 180 7.24 -3.10 -14.54
C CYS A 180 5.91 -3.12 -15.31
N GLN A 181 4.87 -2.48 -14.76
CA GLN A 181 3.55 -2.40 -15.37
C GLN A 181 3.59 -1.80 -16.78
N LEU A 182 4.26 -0.67 -16.96
CA LEU A 182 4.35 0.00 -18.27
C LEU A 182 5.21 -0.79 -19.28
N HIS A 183 6.32 -1.40 -18.83
CA HIS A 183 7.12 -2.30 -19.68
C HIS A 183 6.31 -3.54 -20.11
N TRP A 184 5.46 -4.06 -19.24
CA TRP A 184 4.58 -5.19 -19.55
C TRP A 184 3.63 -4.88 -20.69
N TYR A 185 3.02 -3.69 -20.65
CA TYR A 185 2.18 -3.21 -21.75
C TYR A 185 2.99 -2.95 -23.02
N GLY A 186 4.23 -2.48 -22.88
CA GLY A 186 5.17 -2.34 -23.99
C GLY A 186 5.46 -3.65 -24.72
N LEU A 187 5.57 -4.77 -23.99
CA LEU A 187 5.73 -6.09 -24.57
C LEU A 187 4.50 -6.52 -25.38
N ILE A 188 3.28 -6.27 -24.88
CA ILE A 188 2.05 -6.54 -25.64
C ILE A 188 2.06 -5.77 -26.96
N HIS A 189 2.39 -4.48 -26.90
CA HIS A 189 2.49 -3.63 -28.08
C HIS A 189 3.54 -4.16 -29.07
N GLU A 190 4.74 -4.53 -28.59
CA GLU A 190 5.77 -5.13 -29.42
C GLU A 190 5.30 -6.42 -30.10
N GLY A 191 4.70 -7.33 -29.35
CA GLY A 191 4.20 -8.59 -29.90
C GLY A 191 3.14 -8.40 -30.98
N GLN A 192 2.26 -7.39 -30.84
CA GLN A 192 1.17 -7.14 -31.78
C GLN A 192 1.60 -6.34 -33.02
N PHE A 193 2.55 -5.41 -32.87
CA PHE A 193 2.94 -4.49 -33.95
C PHE A 193 4.34 -4.74 -34.51
N GLY A 194 5.09 -5.68 -33.94
CA GLY A 194 6.48 -5.97 -34.31
C GLY A 194 7.46 -4.85 -33.93
N LYS A 195 7.04 -3.90 -33.11
CA LYS A 195 7.85 -2.77 -32.63
C LYS A 195 7.42 -2.31 -31.24
N LEU A 196 8.39 -1.97 -30.40
CA LEU A 196 8.15 -1.33 -29.11
C LEU A 196 7.49 0.05 -29.28
N PRO A 197 6.75 0.54 -28.27
CA PRO A 197 6.41 1.95 -28.18
C PRO A 197 7.69 2.79 -28.02
N ASP A 198 7.63 4.06 -28.37
CA ASP A 198 8.76 4.99 -28.28
C ASP A 198 9.14 5.31 -26.82
N GLY A 199 8.20 5.13 -25.89
CA GLY A 199 8.43 5.25 -24.47
C GLY A 199 7.20 4.98 -23.61
N TYR A 200 7.31 5.37 -22.35
CA TYR A 200 6.28 5.19 -21.33
C TYR A 200 6.05 6.48 -20.55
N GLY A 201 4.81 6.71 -20.11
CA GLY A 201 4.44 7.81 -19.24
C GLY A 201 3.79 7.32 -17.96
N LEU A 202 4.38 7.62 -16.81
CA LEU A 202 3.67 7.52 -15.52
C LEU A 202 3.15 8.90 -15.16
N ALA A 203 1.82 9.06 -15.14
CA ALA A 203 1.16 10.32 -14.85
C ALA A 203 0.47 10.25 -13.48
N GLU A 204 1.03 10.95 -12.49
CA GLU A 204 0.57 10.91 -11.11
C GLU A 204 -0.17 12.21 -10.77
N LEU A 205 -1.51 12.14 -10.70
CA LEU A 205 -2.36 13.23 -10.25
C LEU A 205 -2.21 13.40 -8.73
N ASP A 206 -1.75 14.57 -8.30
CA ASP A 206 -1.56 14.94 -6.90
C ASP A 206 -2.63 15.93 -6.47
N ILE A 207 -3.63 15.43 -5.75
CA ILE A 207 -4.73 16.23 -5.21
C ILE A 207 -5.04 15.84 -3.76
N PRO A 208 -5.53 16.77 -2.92
CA PRO A 208 -5.77 16.48 -1.51
C PRO A 208 -6.90 15.46 -1.34
N THR A 209 -6.76 14.52 -0.39
CA THR A 209 -7.80 13.54 -0.05
C THR A 209 -9.18 14.16 0.20
N PRO A 210 -9.32 15.30 0.93
CA PRO A 210 -10.63 15.93 1.11
C PRO A 210 -11.30 16.38 -0.19
N LEU A 211 -10.52 16.79 -1.20
CA LEU A 211 -11.07 17.15 -2.51
C LEU A 211 -11.56 15.90 -3.26
N ILE A 212 -10.78 14.81 -3.22
CA ILE A 212 -11.21 13.52 -3.79
C ILE A 212 -12.54 13.10 -3.18
N ASP A 213 -12.64 13.10 -1.84
CA ASP A 213 -13.85 12.67 -1.16
C ASP A 213 -15.04 13.59 -1.44
N SER A 214 -14.81 14.90 -1.61
CA SER A 214 -15.85 15.85 -2.05
C SER A 214 -16.36 15.49 -3.45
N LEU A 215 -15.46 15.33 -4.42
CA LEU A 215 -15.82 15.02 -5.82
C LEU A 215 -16.54 13.69 -5.96
N ARG A 216 -16.19 12.68 -5.15
CA ARG A 216 -16.89 11.38 -5.11
C ARG A 216 -18.32 11.49 -4.57
N GLY A 217 -18.62 12.51 -3.78
CA GLY A 217 -19.95 12.77 -3.25
C GLY A 217 -20.83 13.61 -4.17
N GLU A 218 -20.28 14.13 -5.28
CA GLU A 218 -21.02 14.95 -6.25
C GLU A 218 -21.72 14.08 -7.30
N ASP A 219 -22.96 14.44 -7.63
CA ASP A 219 -23.66 13.86 -8.77
C ASP A 219 -23.11 14.47 -10.07
N ASN A 220 -22.31 13.70 -10.81
CA ASN A 220 -21.67 14.10 -12.08
C ASN A 220 -20.69 15.30 -11.93
N PRO A 221 -19.55 15.11 -11.24
CA PRO A 221 -18.54 16.17 -11.12
C PRO A 221 -18.04 16.63 -12.50
N ASP A 222 -17.88 17.94 -12.69
CA ASP A 222 -17.31 18.51 -13.92
C ASP A 222 -15.78 18.34 -13.93
N PHE A 223 -15.35 17.11 -14.25
CA PHE A 223 -13.94 16.77 -14.33
C PHE A 223 -13.21 17.53 -15.44
N GLN A 224 -13.90 18.07 -16.45
CA GLN A 224 -13.24 18.84 -17.50
C GLN A 224 -12.80 20.21 -16.97
N ALA A 225 -13.71 20.95 -16.34
CA ALA A 225 -13.38 22.23 -15.73
C ALA A 225 -12.34 22.08 -14.61
N MET A 226 -12.45 21.03 -13.80
CA MET A 226 -11.47 20.73 -12.75
C MET A 226 -10.09 20.40 -13.34
N ALA A 227 -10.02 19.56 -14.37
CA ALA A 227 -8.77 19.23 -15.05
C ALA A 227 -8.08 20.46 -15.65
N GLU A 228 -8.83 21.37 -16.29
CA GLU A 228 -8.30 22.63 -16.82
C GLU A 228 -7.75 23.53 -15.70
N THR A 229 -8.45 23.58 -14.58
CA THR A 229 -8.01 24.31 -13.38
C THR A 229 -6.71 23.72 -12.83
N ILE A 230 -6.65 22.39 -12.62
CA ILE A 230 -5.46 21.69 -12.14
C ILE A 230 -4.30 21.89 -13.12
N ALA A 231 -4.52 21.74 -14.42
CA ALA A 231 -3.51 21.92 -15.45
C ALA A 231 -2.97 23.35 -15.51
N SER A 232 -3.82 24.37 -15.28
CA SER A 232 -3.42 25.77 -15.25
C SER A 232 -2.56 26.12 -14.02
N VAL A 233 -2.81 25.48 -12.88
CA VAL A 233 -2.07 25.70 -11.64
C VAL A 233 -0.79 24.87 -11.62
N ASN A 234 -0.95 23.56 -11.80
CA ASN A 234 0.06 22.50 -11.81
C ASN A 234 1.18 22.68 -10.77
N LYS A 235 0.81 22.64 -9.48
CA LYS A 235 1.75 22.77 -8.35
C LYS A 235 1.73 21.52 -7.45
N PRO A 236 2.77 21.29 -6.62
CA PRO A 236 2.72 20.23 -5.61
C PRO A 236 1.48 20.34 -4.72
N GLY A 237 0.80 19.22 -4.50
CA GLY A 237 -0.48 19.12 -3.78
C GLY A 237 -1.72 19.52 -4.61
N PHE A 238 -1.55 20.01 -5.84
CA PHE A 238 -2.63 20.37 -6.75
C PHE A 238 -2.13 20.46 -8.20
N GLY A 239 -1.84 19.29 -8.78
CA GLY A 239 -1.17 19.20 -10.08
C GLY A 239 -1.01 17.77 -10.55
N MET A 240 -0.19 17.58 -11.59
CA MET A 240 0.18 16.26 -12.08
C MET A 240 1.67 16.18 -12.36
N GLN A 241 2.33 15.17 -11.79
CA GLN A 241 3.71 14.85 -12.13
C GLN A 241 3.72 13.79 -13.22
N ILE A 242 4.39 14.09 -14.34
CA ILE A 242 4.50 13.18 -15.48
C ILE A 242 5.95 12.76 -15.62
N ARG A 243 6.19 11.44 -15.58
CA ARG A 243 7.52 10.84 -15.67
C ARG A 243 7.62 10.01 -16.93
N TYR A 244 8.44 10.46 -17.87
CA TYR A 244 8.72 9.73 -19.10
C TYR A 244 9.97 8.89 -18.95
N PHE A 245 9.93 7.67 -19.49
CA PHE A 245 11.09 6.78 -19.51
C PHE A 245 11.04 5.85 -20.72
N LYS A 246 12.22 5.33 -21.10
CA LYS A 246 12.40 4.47 -22.26
C LYS A 246 12.28 2.99 -21.87
N HIS A 247 12.11 2.17 -22.89
CA HIS A 247 12.22 0.72 -22.76
C HIS A 247 13.56 0.27 -22.19
N ASN A 248 13.48 -0.58 -21.18
CA ASN A 248 14.58 -1.31 -20.56
C ASN A 248 14.45 -2.80 -20.94
N PRO A 249 15.25 -3.28 -21.91
CA PRO A 249 15.15 -4.66 -22.38
C PRO A 249 15.57 -5.69 -21.32
N ALA A 250 16.47 -5.33 -20.39
CA ALA A 250 16.89 -6.23 -19.32
C ALA A 250 15.73 -6.49 -18.34
N LEU A 251 15.00 -5.44 -17.95
CA LEU A 251 13.81 -5.56 -17.11
C LEU A 251 12.73 -6.36 -17.81
N ALA A 252 12.43 -6.04 -19.08
CA ALA A 252 11.42 -6.74 -19.86
C ALA A 252 11.70 -8.25 -19.99
N ASN A 253 12.93 -8.63 -20.34
CA ASN A 253 13.34 -10.03 -20.43
C ASN A 253 13.24 -10.74 -19.06
N HIS A 254 13.63 -10.06 -17.98
CA HIS A 254 13.54 -10.61 -16.64
C HIS A 254 12.09 -10.89 -16.23
N MET A 255 11.18 -9.93 -16.50
CA MET A 255 9.75 -10.07 -16.26
C MET A 255 9.14 -11.25 -17.03
N THR A 256 9.38 -11.33 -18.34
CA THR A 256 8.86 -12.42 -19.18
C THR A 256 9.28 -13.78 -18.64
N ARG A 257 10.57 -13.95 -18.32
CA ARG A 257 11.08 -15.21 -17.76
C ARG A 257 10.46 -15.56 -16.41
N LEU A 258 10.32 -14.59 -15.50
CA LEU A 258 9.71 -14.82 -14.18
C LEU A 258 8.23 -15.22 -14.32
N ALA A 259 7.49 -14.51 -15.16
CA ALA A 259 6.08 -14.81 -15.38
C ALA A 259 5.87 -16.15 -16.07
N GLU A 260 6.70 -16.50 -17.05
CA GLU A 260 6.66 -17.82 -17.68
C GLU A 260 6.88 -18.93 -16.67
N GLN A 261 7.93 -18.80 -15.83
CA GLN A 261 8.23 -19.77 -14.79
C GLN A 261 7.09 -19.89 -13.78
N PHE A 262 6.56 -18.76 -13.31
CA PHE A 262 5.44 -18.75 -12.36
C PHE A 262 4.18 -19.37 -12.97
N TRP A 263 3.81 -18.94 -14.17
CA TRP A 263 2.62 -19.39 -14.87
C TRP A 263 2.68 -20.89 -15.15
N ASN A 264 3.76 -21.37 -15.75
CA ASN A 264 3.89 -22.77 -16.13
C ASN A 264 4.05 -23.69 -14.91
N LYS A 265 4.71 -23.23 -13.84
CA LYS A 265 4.95 -24.07 -12.66
C LYS A 265 3.75 -24.15 -11.73
N TYR A 266 3.01 -23.06 -11.55
CA TYR A 266 1.97 -22.99 -10.51
C TYR A 266 0.54 -22.89 -11.07
N VAL A 267 0.35 -22.16 -12.18
CA VAL A 267 -1.00 -21.98 -12.74
C VAL A 267 -1.33 -23.14 -13.68
N MET A 268 -0.44 -23.48 -14.62
CA MET A 268 -0.67 -24.55 -15.59
C MET A 268 -0.52 -25.96 -15.03
N THR A 269 -0.20 -26.12 -13.74
CA THR A 269 -0.17 -27.41 -13.05
C THR A 269 -1.35 -27.59 -12.10
N GLY A 270 -2.11 -26.53 -11.82
CA GLY A 270 -3.11 -26.52 -10.75
C GLY A 270 -2.52 -26.49 -9.33
N GLN A 271 -1.20 -26.34 -9.18
CA GLN A 271 -0.55 -26.31 -7.87
C GLN A 271 -0.25 -24.86 -7.48
N PRO A 272 -1.04 -24.24 -6.59
CA PRO A 272 -0.79 -22.87 -6.18
C PRO A 272 0.62 -22.73 -5.61
N PHE A 273 1.21 -21.54 -5.80
CA PHE A 273 2.46 -21.18 -5.16
C PHE A 273 2.24 -21.22 -3.65
N VAL A 274 3.09 -21.97 -2.94
CA VAL A 274 3.12 -21.96 -1.48
C VAL A 274 4.40 -21.26 -1.08
N THR A 275 4.28 -20.19 -0.29
CA THR A 275 5.47 -19.54 0.26
C THR A 275 6.20 -20.57 1.13
N PRO A 276 7.47 -20.90 0.86
CA PRO A 276 8.20 -21.85 1.69
C PRO A 276 8.17 -21.37 3.14
N LYS A 277 7.45 -22.10 3.99
CA LYS A 277 7.45 -21.81 5.43
C LYS A 277 8.86 -22.13 5.92
N PRO A 278 9.49 -21.24 6.70
CA PRO A 278 10.77 -21.57 7.32
C PRO A 278 10.59 -22.85 8.14
N GLU A 279 11.35 -23.88 7.81
CA GLU A 279 11.31 -25.12 8.56
C GLU A 279 11.92 -24.90 9.94
N LYS A 280 11.30 -25.49 10.96
CA LYS A 280 11.90 -25.56 12.29
C LYS A 280 13.26 -26.27 12.16
N PRO A 281 14.36 -25.71 12.69
CA PRO A 281 15.66 -26.40 12.68
C PRO A 281 15.53 -27.80 13.27
N ALA A 282 16.05 -28.81 12.57
CA ALA A 282 15.95 -30.21 12.98
C ALA A 282 16.56 -30.47 14.38
N GLU A 283 17.53 -29.65 14.79
CA GLU A 283 18.23 -29.74 16.07
C GLU A 283 17.54 -28.97 17.21
N MET A 284 16.46 -28.24 16.95
CA MET A 284 15.80 -27.43 17.98
C MET A 284 15.11 -28.32 19.02
N SER A 285 15.61 -28.25 20.25
CA SER A 285 15.09 -29.02 21.39
C SER A 285 13.64 -28.61 21.73
N LYS A 286 12.86 -29.53 22.31
CA LYS A 286 11.51 -29.22 22.82
C LYS A 286 11.53 -28.12 23.89
N GLN A 287 12.62 -28.04 24.66
CA GLN A 287 12.79 -27.02 25.69
C GLN A 287 12.98 -25.64 25.07
N ASP A 288 13.81 -25.52 24.03
CA ASP A 288 14.01 -24.25 23.33
C ASP A 288 12.75 -23.82 22.56
N GLU A 289 12.04 -24.76 21.96
CA GLU A 289 10.74 -24.47 21.34
C GLU A 289 9.74 -23.92 22.37
N SER A 290 9.59 -24.59 23.51
CA SER A 290 8.71 -24.13 24.60
C SER A 290 9.13 -22.75 25.11
N LYS A 291 10.45 -22.51 25.24
CA LYS A 291 10.99 -21.21 25.62
C LYS A 291 10.69 -20.12 24.59
N ILE A 292 10.84 -20.40 23.29
CA ILE A 292 10.51 -19.47 22.21
C ILE A 292 9.00 -19.17 22.24
N ARG A 293 8.14 -20.19 22.35
CA ARG A 293 6.69 -19.98 22.48
C ARG A 293 6.35 -19.08 23.68
N GLY A 294 6.98 -19.33 24.83
CA GLY A 294 6.85 -18.47 26.02
C GLY A 294 7.27 -17.01 25.76
N LEU A 295 8.43 -16.81 25.13
CA LEU A 295 8.94 -15.47 24.80
C LEU A 295 8.08 -14.75 23.75
N LEU A 296 7.53 -15.47 22.77
CA LEU A 296 6.62 -14.91 21.77
C LEU A 296 5.30 -14.49 22.43
N ASN A 297 4.77 -15.28 23.36
CA ASN A 297 3.60 -14.90 24.16
C ASN A 297 3.86 -13.63 24.98
N ASP A 298 5.02 -13.55 25.65
CA ASP A 298 5.42 -12.36 26.38
C ASP A 298 5.55 -11.15 25.44
N LEU A 299 6.16 -11.33 24.26
CA LEU A 299 6.29 -10.28 23.25
C LEU A 299 4.92 -9.76 22.78
N VAL A 300 3.97 -10.66 22.53
CA VAL A 300 2.59 -10.29 22.17
C VAL A 300 1.95 -9.47 23.28
N ARG A 301 2.05 -9.90 24.54
CA ARG A 301 1.52 -9.14 25.70
C ARG A 301 2.14 -7.75 25.79
N PHE A 302 3.45 -7.63 25.65
CA PHE A 302 4.14 -6.34 25.66
C PHE A 302 3.74 -5.45 24.48
N LYS A 303 3.54 -6.02 23.28
CA LYS A 303 3.08 -5.26 22.11
C LYS A 303 1.65 -4.77 22.25
N ILE A 304 0.75 -5.56 22.84
CA ILE A 304 -0.61 -5.12 23.17
C ILE A 304 -0.55 -3.97 24.19
N ALA A 305 0.23 -4.14 25.27
CA ALA A 305 0.40 -3.10 26.28
C ALA A 305 0.99 -1.80 25.70
N GLU A 306 1.98 -1.90 24.80
CA GLU A 306 2.56 -0.76 24.08
C GLU A 306 1.50 -0.03 23.24
N ASN A 307 0.72 -0.78 22.46
CA ASN A 307 -0.31 -0.21 21.58
C ASN A 307 -1.41 0.49 22.39
N VAL A 308 -1.94 -0.16 23.43
CA VAL A 308 -2.97 0.43 24.31
C VAL A 308 -2.42 1.66 25.03
N SER A 309 -1.22 1.57 25.59
CA SER A 309 -0.58 2.70 26.29
C SER A 309 -0.36 3.88 25.35
N LYS A 310 0.04 3.62 24.10
CA LYS A 310 0.21 4.66 23.07
C LYS A 310 -1.11 5.34 22.74
N MET A 311 -2.16 4.55 22.47
CA MET A 311 -3.50 5.08 22.19
C MET A 311 -4.02 5.95 23.33
N GLU A 312 -3.93 5.48 24.58
CA GLU A 312 -4.37 6.26 25.75
C GLU A 312 -3.50 7.51 25.98
N CYS A 313 -2.18 7.41 25.76
CA CYS A 313 -1.29 8.57 25.83
C CYS A 313 -1.66 9.63 24.78
N ASP A 314 -2.01 9.22 23.56
CA ASP A 314 -2.42 10.13 22.50
C ASP A 314 -3.78 10.75 22.80
N ARG A 315 -4.74 9.98 23.33
CA ARG A 315 -6.05 10.48 23.80
C ARG A 315 -5.90 11.51 24.93
N VAL A 316 -5.17 11.16 26.00
CA VAL A 316 -4.91 12.07 27.14
C VAL A 316 -4.16 13.32 26.68
N ARG A 317 -3.24 13.20 25.71
CA ARG A 317 -2.55 14.36 25.15
C ARG A 317 -3.51 15.28 24.40
N SER A 318 -4.44 14.74 23.62
CA SER A 318 -5.51 15.51 22.97
C SER A 318 -6.41 16.20 24.00
N ASP A 319 -6.83 15.51 25.06
CA ASP A 319 -7.63 16.11 26.15
C ASP A 319 -6.88 17.27 26.81
N ILE A 320 -5.57 17.11 27.07
CA ILE A 320 -4.74 18.19 27.61
C ILE A 320 -4.69 19.36 26.62
N PHE A 321 -4.50 19.11 25.33
CA PHE A 321 -4.49 20.17 24.31
C PHE A 321 -5.81 20.95 24.27
N GLU A 322 -6.96 20.26 24.25
CA GLU A 322 -8.27 20.90 24.27
C GLU A 322 -8.48 21.77 25.51
N LEU A 323 -8.04 21.30 26.68
CA LEU A 323 -8.11 22.07 27.92
C LEU A 323 -7.19 23.28 27.86
N THR A 324 -5.96 23.10 27.40
CA THR A 324 -4.99 24.20 27.35
C THR A 324 -5.41 25.28 26.37
N ASP A 325 -5.99 24.91 25.23
CA ASP A 325 -6.52 25.86 24.24
C ASP A 325 -7.74 26.59 24.79
N ARG A 326 -8.66 25.87 25.46
CA ARG A 326 -9.87 26.45 26.08
C ARG A 326 -9.55 27.55 27.10
N TYR A 327 -8.47 27.41 27.84
CA TYR A 327 -8.04 28.36 28.88
C TYR A 327 -6.90 29.26 28.44
N GLU A 328 -6.55 29.27 27.14
CA GLU A 328 -5.45 30.08 26.58
C GLU A 328 -4.14 29.95 27.37
N MET A 329 -3.81 28.72 27.79
CA MET A 329 -2.67 28.45 28.65
C MET A 329 -1.36 28.64 27.89
N ASP A 330 -0.57 29.64 28.28
CA ASP A 330 0.76 29.94 27.73
C ASP A 330 1.91 29.47 28.65
N VAL A 331 1.60 29.25 29.93
CA VAL A 331 2.50 28.71 30.96
C VAL A 331 1.86 27.45 31.57
N TRP A 332 2.68 26.43 31.81
CA TRP A 332 2.23 25.19 32.44
C TRP A 332 2.38 25.28 33.96
N PRO A 333 1.29 25.36 34.76
CA PRO A 333 1.36 25.62 36.20
C PRO A 333 1.36 24.34 37.06
N PHE A 334 1.28 23.16 36.44
CA PHE A 334 1.06 21.90 37.15
C PHE A 334 2.37 21.12 37.35
N GLU A 335 2.62 20.69 38.57
CA GLU A 335 3.68 19.76 38.91
C GLU A 335 3.08 18.38 39.21
N VAL A 336 3.56 17.35 38.51
CA VAL A 336 3.15 15.96 38.72
C VAL A 336 4.42 15.14 38.96
N PRO A 337 4.62 14.57 40.17
CA PRO A 337 5.79 13.74 40.47
C PRO A 337 5.96 12.62 39.44
N GLY A 338 7.18 12.42 38.92
CA GLY A 338 7.46 11.42 37.88
C GLY A 338 7.15 11.85 36.45
N LEU A 339 6.48 13.00 36.22
CA LEU A 339 6.17 13.54 34.90
C LEU A 339 6.90 14.87 34.67
N SER A 340 7.52 15.03 33.50
CA SER A 340 7.96 16.32 33.00
C SER A 340 6.94 16.80 31.97
N ALA A 341 6.17 17.83 32.32
CA ALA A 341 5.24 18.49 31.42
C ALA A 341 5.53 19.99 31.32
N GLY A 342 5.35 20.56 30.14
CA GLY A 342 5.51 21.99 29.94
C GLY A 342 5.43 22.42 28.49
N TYR A 343 5.26 23.73 28.30
CA TYR A 343 5.37 24.33 26.98
C TYR A 343 6.84 24.50 26.60
N SER A 344 7.15 24.07 25.39
CA SER A 344 8.41 24.42 24.74
C SER A 344 8.09 25.28 23.53
N SER A 345 8.70 26.45 23.44
CA SER A 345 8.73 27.21 22.20
C SER A 345 9.74 26.50 21.28
N LYS A 346 9.22 25.78 20.28
CA LYS A 346 10.08 25.20 19.24
C LYS A 346 9.98 26.10 18.02
N PHE A 347 11.13 26.53 17.53
CA PHE A 347 11.21 27.23 16.25
C PHE A 347 10.74 26.29 15.14
N ASP A 348 9.62 26.63 14.49
CA ASP A 348 9.08 25.91 13.35
C ASP A 348 9.88 26.29 12.10
N ILE A 349 10.94 25.50 11.87
CA ILE A 349 11.86 25.70 10.77
C ILE A 349 11.20 25.56 9.40
N ASN A 350 10.17 24.74 9.26
CA ASN A 350 9.49 24.52 7.99
C ASN A 350 8.65 25.74 7.62
N ARG A 351 7.83 26.21 8.56
CA ARG A 351 7.02 27.42 8.35
C ARG A 351 7.89 28.64 8.08
N ALA A 352 9.01 28.76 8.79
CA ALA A 352 10.00 29.82 8.57
C ALA A 352 10.69 29.74 7.19
N ALA A 353 11.13 28.55 6.76
CA ALA A 353 11.77 28.36 5.46
C ALA A 353 10.81 28.66 4.30
N THR A 354 9.55 28.21 4.38
CA THR A 354 8.51 28.50 3.38
C THR A 354 8.22 30.00 3.26
N ALA A 355 8.17 30.71 4.40
CA ALA A 355 7.99 32.16 4.40
C ALA A 355 9.14 32.90 3.72
N LEU A 356 10.38 32.45 3.90
CA LEU A 356 11.56 33.04 3.26
C LEU A 356 11.62 32.77 1.75
N ILE A 357 11.25 31.56 1.32
CA ILE A 357 11.20 31.20 -0.11
C ILE A 357 10.16 32.06 -0.84
N THR A 358 8.99 32.27 -0.23
CA THR A 358 7.96 33.18 -0.76
C THR A 358 8.45 34.63 -0.89
N LYS A 359 9.47 35.02 -0.10
CA LYS A 359 10.13 36.33 -0.17
C LYS A 359 11.34 36.35 -1.13
N GLY A 360 11.55 35.29 -1.90
CA GLY A 360 12.59 35.20 -2.94
C GLY A 360 13.96 34.72 -2.45
N ILE A 361 14.07 34.19 -1.22
CA ILE A 361 15.33 33.58 -0.75
C ILE A 361 15.43 32.17 -1.34
N ASP A 362 16.54 31.89 -2.02
CA ASP A 362 16.79 30.60 -2.64
C ASP A 362 16.86 29.46 -1.60
N ARG A 363 16.13 28.35 -1.85
CA ARG A 363 16.06 27.14 -1.02
C ARG A 363 17.45 26.58 -0.71
N VAL A 364 18.38 26.63 -1.67
CA VAL A 364 19.74 26.12 -1.51
C VAL A 364 20.49 26.85 -0.38
N THR A 365 20.22 28.14 -0.19
CA THR A 365 20.85 28.96 0.85
C THR A 365 20.28 28.74 2.25
N LEU A 366 19.14 28.05 2.35
CA LEU A 366 18.40 27.79 3.59
C LEU A 366 18.55 26.35 4.08
N ALA A 367 19.16 25.47 3.29
CA ALA A 367 19.31 24.06 3.59
C ALA A 367 20.75 23.71 4.00
N LYS A 368 20.91 22.66 4.79
CA LYS A 368 22.19 21.99 5.02
C LYS A 368 22.13 20.54 4.51
N PRO A 369 23.28 19.96 4.14
CA PRO A 369 23.40 18.52 3.95
C PRO A 369 22.98 17.76 5.22
N SER A 370 22.43 16.56 5.08
CA SER A 370 21.87 15.73 6.17
C SER A 370 22.53 14.35 6.22
N ASP A 371 22.72 13.82 7.43
CA ASP A 371 23.46 12.57 7.72
C ASP A 371 22.57 11.30 7.69
N ALA A 372 21.45 11.35 6.96
CA ALA A 372 20.70 10.14 6.61
C ALA A 372 21.42 9.41 5.46
N LEU A 373 21.24 8.09 5.32
CA LEU A 373 22.06 7.13 4.56
C LEU A 373 22.93 7.72 3.44
N ASP A 374 24.22 7.37 3.55
CA ASP A 374 25.34 7.72 2.69
C ASP A 374 25.11 7.20 1.26
N MET A 375 24.51 8.06 0.46
CA MET A 375 24.33 7.77 -0.95
C MET A 375 25.66 7.82 -1.69
N ASP A 376 26.84 8.07 -1.10
CA ASP A 376 28.14 8.00 -1.77
C ASP A 376 28.64 6.55 -1.92
N ALA A 377 28.32 5.64 -1.00
CA ALA A 377 28.50 4.20 -1.23
C ALA A 377 27.53 3.66 -2.30
N VAL A 378 26.34 4.28 -2.37
CA VAL A 378 25.31 4.02 -3.39
C VAL A 378 25.70 4.70 -4.72
N HIS A 379 26.36 5.86 -4.69
CA HIS A 379 26.85 6.65 -5.82
C HIS A 379 28.08 5.99 -6.40
N ILE A 380 29.06 5.54 -5.63
CA ILE A 380 30.18 4.73 -6.14
C ILE A 380 29.64 3.45 -6.80
N THR A 381 28.60 2.83 -6.24
CA THR A 381 27.91 1.68 -6.86
C THR A 381 27.16 2.06 -8.15
N LEU A 382 26.54 3.24 -8.23
CA LEU A 382 25.74 3.69 -9.37
C LEU A 382 26.56 4.44 -10.45
N GLU A 383 27.68 5.06 -10.10
CA GLU A 383 28.62 5.81 -10.93
C GLU A 383 29.61 4.84 -11.60
N ASN A 384 30.01 3.76 -10.92
CA ASN A 384 30.64 2.59 -11.56
C ASN A 384 29.71 1.88 -12.58
N ASN A 385 28.41 2.21 -12.57
CA ASN A 385 27.39 1.67 -13.47
C ASN A 385 26.67 2.75 -14.32
N GLY A 386 27.06 4.04 -14.24
CA GLY A 386 26.57 5.15 -15.08
C GLY A 386 25.19 5.76 -14.79
N LEU A 387 24.75 5.90 -13.52
CA LEU A 387 23.32 6.12 -13.18
C LEU A 387 22.92 7.32 -12.26
N LEU A 388 23.72 8.34 -11.89
CA LEU A 388 23.24 9.42 -10.96
C LEU A 388 23.72 10.90 -11.17
N THR A 389 22.88 11.86 -10.71
CA THR A 389 23.04 13.34 -10.68
C THR A 389 22.60 13.95 -9.31
N ASP A 390 23.01 15.19 -8.97
CA ASP A 390 22.80 15.94 -7.67
C ASP A 390 21.36 16.02 -7.10
N SER A 391 20.35 15.56 -7.83
CA SER A 391 18.91 15.64 -7.50
C SER A 391 18.41 14.62 -6.47
N LEU A 392 19.28 13.81 -5.87
CA LEU A 392 18.88 12.57 -5.16
C LEU A 392 18.87 12.68 -3.64
N TYR A 393 19.36 13.80 -3.11
CA TYR A 393 19.35 14.09 -1.69
C TYR A 393 18.19 15.04 -1.37
N LYS A 394 17.33 14.66 -0.42
CA LYS A 394 16.31 15.55 0.13
C LYS A 394 16.99 16.63 0.98
N PRO A 395 17.03 17.90 0.55
CA PRO A 395 17.67 18.94 1.36
C PRO A 395 16.89 19.15 2.65
N THR A 396 17.60 19.14 3.78
CA THR A 396 17.01 19.48 5.08
C THR A 396 17.28 20.93 5.42
N TRP A 397 16.34 21.62 6.06
CA TRP A 397 16.52 23.02 6.42
C TRP A 397 17.65 23.21 7.44
N ASP A 398 18.51 24.21 7.24
CA ASP A 398 19.48 24.66 8.22
C ASP A 398 18.83 25.69 9.16
N PRO A 399 18.62 25.36 10.45
CA PRO A 399 17.99 26.27 11.39
C PRO A 399 18.75 27.59 11.55
N ARG A 400 20.08 27.58 11.35
CA ARG A 400 20.93 28.76 11.48
C ARG A 400 20.79 29.66 10.27
N ALA A 401 20.83 29.10 9.07
CA ALA A 401 20.64 29.85 7.83
C ALA A 401 19.23 30.46 7.75
N VAL A 402 18.19 29.69 8.08
CA VAL A 402 16.80 30.17 8.12
C VAL A 402 16.64 31.32 9.12
N LYS A 403 17.12 31.18 10.36
CA LYS A 403 17.08 32.28 11.35
C LYS A 403 17.89 33.50 10.91
N SER A 404 19.04 33.30 10.28
CA SER A 404 19.86 34.39 9.75
C SER A 404 19.17 35.13 8.61
N ALA A 405 18.46 34.42 7.73
CA ALA A 405 17.72 35.01 6.62
C ALA A 405 16.49 35.79 7.11
N LEU A 406 15.75 35.25 8.09
CA LEU A 406 14.65 35.98 8.75
C LEU A 406 15.15 37.30 9.34
N LYS A 407 16.29 37.27 10.05
CA LYS A 407 16.92 38.46 10.62
C LYS A 407 17.32 39.49 9.56
N LYS A 408 17.89 39.06 8.42
CA LYS A 408 18.25 39.95 7.30
C LYS A 408 17.04 40.65 6.69
N LEU A 409 15.91 39.96 6.60
CA LEU A 409 14.64 40.50 6.10
C LEU A 409 13.83 41.26 7.17
N LYS A 410 14.38 41.44 8.39
CA LYS A 410 13.70 42.07 9.54
C LYS A 410 12.37 41.39 9.92
N ILE A 411 12.27 40.07 9.70
CA ILE A 411 11.12 39.27 10.13
C ILE A 411 11.44 38.69 11.53
N PRO A 412 10.61 38.92 12.56
CA PRO A 412 10.85 38.39 13.89
C PRO A 412 10.84 36.85 13.91
N VAL A 413 11.88 36.24 14.50
CA VAL A 413 11.97 34.78 14.66
C VAL A 413 10.85 34.24 15.57
N SER A 414 10.35 35.06 16.49
CA SER A 414 9.24 34.77 17.39
C SER A 414 7.95 34.39 16.68
N ASP A 415 7.72 34.92 15.48
CA ASP A 415 6.50 34.70 14.70
C ASP A 415 6.39 33.26 14.18
N PHE A 416 7.50 32.51 14.25
CA PHE A 416 7.60 31.11 13.86
C PHE A 416 7.83 30.18 15.05
N ASN A 417 7.69 30.68 16.28
CA ASN A 417 7.71 29.80 17.44
C ASN A 417 6.35 29.10 17.54
N ALA A 418 6.34 27.77 17.39
CA ALA A 418 5.19 26.96 17.73
C ALA A 418 5.28 26.59 19.22
N THR A 419 4.27 26.96 19.98
CA THR A 419 4.08 26.49 21.35
C THR A 419 3.71 25.02 21.29
N ASN A 420 4.63 24.15 21.67
CA ASN A 420 4.38 22.71 21.72
C ASN A 420 4.31 22.28 23.18
N PHE A 421 3.14 21.79 23.60
CA PHE A 421 3.04 21.05 24.85
C PHE A 421 3.83 19.75 24.73
N ARG A 422 4.70 19.48 25.71
CA ARG A 422 5.37 18.20 25.86
C ARG A 422 5.04 17.65 27.23
N ALA A 423 4.65 16.38 27.26
CA ALA A 423 4.57 15.57 28.47
C ALA A 423 5.36 14.29 28.25
N GLY A 424 6.20 13.93 29.21
CA GLY A 424 6.97 12.69 29.18
C GLY A 424 7.39 12.29 30.58
N ILE A 425 7.96 11.09 30.69
CA ILE A 425 8.53 10.61 31.96
C ILE A 425 9.67 11.56 32.37
N SER A 426 9.66 12.00 33.62
CA SER A 426 10.69 12.89 34.14
C SER A 426 12.06 12.22 34.14
N THR A 427 13.07 12.96 33.71
CA THR A 427 14.49 12.57 33.80
C THR A 427 15.20 13.24 34.98
N LYS A 428 14.48 14.02 35.79
CA LYS A 428 15.04 14.69 36.96
C LYS A 428 15.47 13.64 37.98
N ARG A 429 16.61 13.88 38.65
CA ARG A 429 17.13 13.00 39.68
C ARG A 429 16.13 12.76 40.82
N ALA A 430 15.38 13.78 41.20
CA ALA A 430 14.38 13.70 42.26
C ALA A 430 13.20 12.76 41.93
N ASP A 431 12.97 12.45 40.66
CA ASP A 431 11.86 11.60 40.19
C ASP A 431 12.29 10.15 39.91
N GLN A 432 13.57 9.81 40.02
CA GLN A 432 14.08 8.49 39.63
C GLN A 432 13.47 7.34 40.44
N ASP A 433 13.30 7.51 41.75
CA ASP A 433 12.72 6.46 42.62
C ASP A 433 11.24 6.23 42.29
N THR A 434 10.48 7.31 42.09
CA THR A 434 9.08 7.26 41.65
C THR A 434 8.96 6.59 40.30
N ARG A 435 9.80 6.98 39.33
CA ARG A 435 9.85 6.38 38.00
C ARG A 435 10.12 4.88 38.07
N HIS A 436 11.15 4.47 38.81
CA HIS A 436 11.50 3.06 38.96
C HIS A 436 10.36 2.25 39.59
N THR A 437 9.68 2.82 40.58
CA THR A 437 8.51 2.19 41.22
C THR A 437 7.35 2.02 40.23
N LEU A 438 7.08 3.04 39.40
CA LEU A 438 6.02 3.00 38.39
C LEU A 438 6.35 2.02 37.26
N GLU A 439 7.58 2.04 36.74
CA GLU A 439 8.06 1.10 35.71
C GLU A 439 7.98 -0.35 36.23
N THR A 440 8.40 -0.58 37.48
CA THR A 440 8.32 -1.91 38.12
C THR A 440 6.87 -2.35 38.31
N SER A 441 6.01 -1.46 38.82
CA SER A 441 4.58 -1.76 39.00
C SER A 441 3.87 -2.04 37.69
N MET A 442 4.16 -1.28 36.63
CA MET A 442 3.63 -1.51 35.30
C MET A 442 4.16 -2.83 34.71
N GLY A 443 5.44 -3.14 34.90
CA GLY A 443 6.02 -4.42 34.50
C GLY A 443 5.31 -5.61 35.17
N ILE A 444 5.08 -5.53 36.49
CA ILE A 444 4.32 -6.54 37.24
C ILE A 444 2.87 -6.62 36.74
N HIS A 445 2.24 -5.48 36.47
CA HIS A 445 0.85 -5.45 35.97
C HIS A 445 0.73 -6.10 34.58
N ILE A 446 1.63 -5.78 33.65
CA ILE A 446 1.65 -6.40 32.31
C ILE A 446 1.97 -7.90 32.42
N GLN A 447 2.84 -8.31 33.34
CA GLN A 447 3.12 -9.75 33.56
C GLN A 447 1.90 -10.52 34.09
N LYS A 448 1.10 -9.89 34.96
CA LYS A 448 -0.15 -10.47 35.49
C LYS A 448 -1.31 -10.41 34.48
N PHE A 449 -1.22 -9.56 33.48
CA PHE A 449 -2.24 -9.41 32.45
C PHE A 449 -2.43 -10.74 31.68
N GLY A 450 -3.63 -11.31 31.78
CA GLY A 450 -3.97 -12.62 31.21
C GLY A 450 -3.57 -13.84 32.06
N GLN A 451 -2.97 -13.65 33.25
CA GLN A 451 -2.78 -14.74 34.23
C GLN A 451 -3.95 -14.86 35.20
N ASP A 452 -4.63 -13.73 35.48
CA ASP A 452 -5.71 -13.63 36.45
C ASP A 452 -7.12 -13.78 35.84
N GLU A 453 -7.28 -14.27 34.60
CA GLU A 453 -8.63 -14.63 34.15
C GLU A 453 -9.14 -15.79 35.01
N PRO A 454 -10.20 -15.58 35.84
CA PRO A 454 -10.92 -16.72 36.36
C PRO A 454 -11.46 -17.43 35.14
N SER A 455 -11.07 -18.70 34.97
CA SER A 455 -11.51 -19.53 33.86
C SER A 455 -12.99 -19.25 33.60
N LEU A 456 -13.33 -18.64 32.45
CA LEU A 456 -14.71 -18.30 32.10
C LEU A 456 -15.64 -19.54 32.13
N SER A 457 -15.05 -20.73 32.21
CA SER A 457 -15.71 -22.00 32.51
C SER A 457 -16.30 -22.16 33.92
N GLN A 458 -16.05 -21.28 34.88
CA GLN A 458 -16.62 -21.40 36.24
C GLN A 458 -17.89 -20.58 36.48
N GLN A 459 -18.28 -19.66 35.59
CA GLN A 459 -19.51 -18.88 35.73
C GLN A 459 -20.74 -19.49 35.02
N GLN A 460 -20.63 -20.67 34.40
CA GLN A 460 -21.76 -21.36 33.76
C GLN A 460 -22.33 -22.56 34.53
N ASN A 461 -21.82 -22.91 35.72
CA ASN A 461 -22.25 -24.13 36.43
C ASN A 461 -23.13 -23.93 37.67
N ASP A 462 -23.43 -22.70 38.10
CA ASP A 462 -24.36 -22.46 39.21
C ASP A 462 -25.70 -21.92 38.68
N GLY A 463 -26.52 -22.84 38.16
CA GLY A 463 -27.97 -22.63 38.02
C GLY A 463 -28.54 -22.90 36.64
N VAL A 464 -28.77 -24.19 36.35
CA VAL A 464 -29.98 -24.80 35.72
C VAL A 464 -29.57 -26.11 35.02
N SER A 465 -30.12 -27.22 35.52
CA SER A 465 -30.05 -28.58 34.94
C SER A 465 -30.81 -28.68 33.60
N PRO A 466 -30.57 -29.72 32.77
CA PRO A 466 -30.17 -29.56 31.37
C PRO A 466 -31.26 -29.92 30.33
N ASP A 467 -31.09 -29.41 29.10
CA ASP A 467 -31.32 -30.21 27.89
C ASP A 467 -30.34 -29.82 26.77
N ARG A 468 -29.60 -30.84 26.29
CA ARG A 468 -28.89 -30.99 25.00
C ARG A 468 -27.65 -30.15 24.65
N SER A 469 -26.51 -30.85 24.76
CA SER A 469 -25.48 -31.07 23.71
C SER A 469 -24.91 -29.87 22.95
N ALA A 470 -23.75 -29.40 23.40
CA ALA A 470 -22.71 -28.80 22.56
C ALA A 470 -21.31 -29.11 23.15
N PRO A 471 -20.25 -29.28 22.33
CA PRO A 471 -18.92 -29.57 22.82
C PRO A 471 -18.21 -28.29 23.31
N ASN A 472 -17.59 -28.37 24.48
CA ASN A 472 -16.78 -27.31 25.10
C ASN A 472 -15.40 -27.22 24.43
N GLY A 473 -15.07 -26.07 23.84
CA GLY A 473 -13.72 -25.74 23.36
C GLY A 473 -13.02 -24.75 24.28
N ASN A 474 -11.87 -25.14 24.83
CA ASN A 474 -10.89 -24.20 25.42
C ASN A 474 -10.20 -23.47 24.27
N ILE A 475 -10.17 -22.13 24.30
CA ILE A 475 -9.47 -21.32 23.31
C ILE A 475 -8.04 -21.08 23.80
N ASP A 476 -7.11 -21.87 23.27
CA ASP A 476 -5.68 -21.52 23.26
C ASP A 476 -5.42 -20.71 21.98
N ILE A 477 -5.11 -19.43 22.14
CA ILE A 477 -5.00 -18.45 21.04
C ILE A 477 -3.87 -18.81 20.06
N LEU A 478 -2.95 -19.71 20.44
CA LEU A 478 -1.91 -20.22 19.54
C LEU A 478 -2.17 -21.63 18.99
N SER A 479 -3.07 -22.43 19.56
CA SER A 479 -3.38 -23.76 19.01
C SER A 479 -4.33 -23.70 17.80
N GLN A 480 -5.10 -22.61 17.66
CA GLN A 480 -5.98 -22.39 16.50
C GLN A 480 -5.24 -21.98 15.21
N LEU A 481 -3.91 -21.97 15.20
CA LEU A 481 -3.11 -21.73 14.00
C LEU A 481 -2.43 -22.99 13.45
N ASP A 482 -2.49 -24.12 14.17
CA ASP A 482 -1.80 -25.36 13.80
C ASP A 482 -2.74 -26.58 13.60
N ASP A 483 -4.03 -26.50 13.92
CA ASP A 483 -4.96 -27.64 13.81
C ASP A 483 -6.11 -27.36 12.82
N ASP A 484 -5.83 -27.53 11.53
CA ASP A 484 -6.84 -27.70 10.47
C ASP A 484 -6.29 -28.64 9.36
N ASP A 485 -5.67 -29.75 9.77
CA ASP A 485 -5.31 -30.87 8.89
C ASP A 485 -5.28 -32.17 9.71
N ASP A 486 -6.39 -32.91 9.72
CA ASP A 486 -6.41 -34.39 9.65
C ASP A 486 -7.83 -34.92 9.96
N HIS A 487 -8.70 -34.93 8.95
CA HIS A 487 -9.76 -35.93 8.83
C HIS A 487 -10.06 -36.20 7.35
N ASN A 488 -9.23 -37.03 6.72
CA ASN A 488 -9.71 -37.84 5.60
C ASN A 488 -8.94 -39.16 5.53
N ASP A 489 -9.37 -40.12 6.35
CA ASP A 489 -8.92 -41.49 6.26
C ASP A 489 -10.01 -42.38 5.66
N SER A 490 -9.60 -43.13 4.65
CA SER A 490 -10.23 -44.34 4.11
C SER A 490 -11.57 -44.24 3.36
N LEU A 491 -11.51 -44.41 2.04
CA LEU A 491 -12.33 -45.39 1.31
C LEU A 491 -11.63 -45.81 0.00
N ARG A 492 -10.80 -46.84 0.08
CA ARG A 492 -10.61 -47.81 -1.01
C ARG A 492 -11.67 -48.88 -0.85
N ILE A 493 -12.56 -49.10 -1.83
CA ILE A 493 -12.96 -50.39 -2.43
C ILE A 493 -13.72 -50.07 -3.73
N GLY A 494 -13.30 -50.64 -4.87
CA GLY A 494 -14.07 -50.66 -6.12
C GLY A 494 -13.28 -50.21 -7.34
#